data_AF-A0A9N9BSS7-F1
#
_entry.id   AF-A0A9N9BSS7-F1
#
_cell.length_a   1.000
_cell.length_b   1.000
_cell.length_c   1.000
_cell.angle_alpha   90.00
_cell.angle_beta   90.00
_cell.angle_gamma   90.00
#
_symmetry.space_group_name_H-M   'P 1'
#
loop_
_entity.id
_entity.type
_entity.pdbx_description
1 polymer ?
#
loop_
_entity_poly.entity_id
_entity_poly.type
_entity_poly.pdbx_seq_one_letter_code
_entity_poly.pdbx_strand_id
1 'polypeptide(L)'
;MSKSIRFPLVSKTVSVDRSKEITRKKDYLDLDQLDRNCAYTLEEFEIISDQLKHRSLKTKVDKSGEIVYINHFELDKSGKLVPIPPTPIFKEVAVVKICTQINSWNVRAGQNGVMTSSQEGFLIETGKARTLDVAFMPKETYRNLTVEQDSYFVLNISVELDWLIDPINDEIWVYKQNLTNGNVFCRHSDWGDLDGGDTLPGFKLKVWKVKVAILQELSESEPSESGDENTHPCHLCLQTFSELCYLIEHLEDDHVRKKWISRG
;
A
#
# COMPACT_ATOMS: atom_id res chain seq x y z
N MET A 1 3.95 -1.36 21.01
CA MET A 1 4.23 -1.80 19.63
C MET A 1 3.80 -0.67 18.72
N SER A 2 4.74 -0.01 18.04
CA SER A 2 4.45 1.10 17.12
C SER A 2 3.64 0.56 15.93
N LYS A 3 2.53 1.22 15.60
CA LYS A 3 1.54 0.79 14.60
C LYS A 3 1.61 1.75 13.43
N SER A 4 2.52 1.45 12.51
CA SER A 4 2.98 2.39 11.51
C SER A 4 2.69 1.85 10.10
N ILE A 5 2.10 2.67 9.23
CA ILE A 5 1.68 2.32 7.85
C ILE A 5 2.69 2.91 6.84
N ARG A 6 3.30 2.11 5.95
CA ARG A 6 4.38 2.54 5.01
C ARG A 6 3.91 2.67 3.55
N PHE A 7 4.46 3.64 2.80
CA PHE A 7 4.01 4.10 1.49
C PHE A 7 5.13 4.42 0.48
N PRO A 8 5.88 3.47 -0.08
CA PRO A 8 6.91 3.80 -1.05
C PRO A 8 6.41 3.97 -2.49
N LEU A 9 7.08 4.85 -3.25
CA LEU A 9 6.83 5.22 -4.65
C LEU A 9 8.06 4.91 -5.49
N VAL A 10 7.95 4.27 -6.66
CA VAL A 10 9.09 3.50 -7.21
C VAL A 10 9.55 3.91 -8.63
N SER A 11 10.86 4.12 -8.87
CA SER A 11 11.46 4.45 -10.17
C SER A 11 12.91 3.93 -10.40
N LYS A 12 13.08 3.07 -11.42
CA LYS A 12 14.32 2.56 -12.09
C LYS A 12 15.04 1.31 -11.54
N THR A 13 15.74 0.64 -12.49
CA THR A 13 16.34 -0.71 -12.45
C THR A 13 17.87 -0.72 -12.22
N VAL A 14 18.38 -1.77 -11.57
CA VAL A 14 19.82 -2.11 -11.45
C VAL A 14 20.02 -3.61 -11.64
N SER A 15 21.02 -4.03 -12.42
CA SER A 15 21.34 -5.43 -12.74
C SER A 15 22.42 -6.03 -11.83
N VAL A 16 22.24 -7.27 -11.33
CA VAL A 16 23.29 -8.04 -10.65
C VAL A 16 23.19 -9.54 -11.02
N ASP A 17 24.35 -10.14 -11.32
CA ASP A 17 24.58 -11.54 -11.68
C ASP A 17 24.59 -12.47 -10.44
N ARG A 18 24.02 -13.68 -10.56
CA ARG A 18 23.89 -14.67 -9.47
C ARG A 18 24.30 -16.07 -9.95
N SER A 19 25.54 -16.45 -9.67
CA SER A 19 25.98 -17.85 -9.78
C SER A 19 26.45 -18.38 -8.42
N LYS A 20 25.66 -19.31 -7.83
CA LYS A 20 26.07 -20.54 -7.11
C LYS A 20 24.91 -21.04 -6.22
N GLU A 21 24.18 -22.04 -6.72
CA GLU A 21 23.14 -22.79 -6.00
C GLU A 21 23.73 -23.98 -5.21
N ILE A 22 23.23 -24.20 -4.00
CA ILE A 22 23.34 -25.47 -3.27
C ILE A 22 21.95 -26.13 -3.32
N THR A 23 21.88 -27.33 -3.88
CA THR A 23 20.65 -28.10 -4.12
C THR A 23 19.97 -28.57 -2.83
N ARG A 24 18.90 -27.90 -2.42
CA ARG A 24 17.80 -28.49 -1.62
C ARG A 24 16.65 -28.86 -2.58
N LYS A 25 15.98 -29.98 -2.33
CA LYS A 25 14.87 -30.51 -3.15
C LYS A 25 13.75 -29.46 -3.21
N LYS A 26 13.44 -28.98 -4.42
CA LYS A 26 12.73 -27.72 -4.72
C LYS A 26 11.19 -27.75 -4.61
N ASP A 27 10.56 -28.87 -4.27
CA ASP A 27 9.12 -29.03 -4.58
C ASP A 27 8.15 -28.82 -3.40
N TYR A 28 8.60 -28.79 -2.14
CA TYR A 28 7.69 -28.55 -1.00
C TYR A 28 8.46 -28.20 0.28
N LEU A 29 8.28 -26.97 0.78
CA LEU A 29 8.71 -26.56 2.13
C LEU A 29 7.55 -26.79 3.09
N ASP A 30 7.77 -27.56 4.16
CA ASP A 30 6.77 -27.77 5.22
C ASP A 30 6.68 -26.53 6.11
N LEU A 31 5.59 -25.77 5.97
CA LEU A 31 5.36 -24.54 6.72
C LEU A 31 5.31 -24.76 8.24
N ASP A 32 4.90 -25.94 8.72
CA ASP A 32 4.79 -26.24 10.15
C ASP A 32 6.17 -26.52 10.79
N GLN A 33 7.20 -26.72 9.96
CA GLN A 33 8.58 -26.98 10.38
C GLN A 33 9.55 -25.85 10.00
N LEU A 34 9.04 -24.65 9.70
CA LEU A 34 9.89 -23.49 9.42
C LEU A 34 10.77 -23.14 10.62
N ASP A 35 12.08 -23.31 10.47
CA ASP A 35 13.07 -22.82 11.41
C ASP A 35 13.27 -21.31 11.23
N ARG A 36 12.83 -20.53 12.22
CA ARG A 36 12.89 -19.06 12.22
C ARG A 36 14.30 -18.51 12.48
N ASN A 37 15.25 -19.38 12.79
CA ASN A 37 16.67 -19.03 12.93
C ASN A 37 17.47 -19.37 11.67
N CYS A 38 16.85 -20.04 10.69
CA CYS A 38 17.46 -20.31 9.40
C CYS A 38 17.35 -19.10 8.46
N ALA A 39 18.30 -19.01 7.53
CA ALA A 39 18.24 -18.09 6.41
C ALA A 39 17.61 -18.79 5.20
N TYR A 40 16.62 -18.13 4.60
CA TYR A 40 15.90 -18.57 3.42
C TYR A 40 16.32 -17.74 2.21
N THR A 41 16.42 -18.39 1.07
CA THR A 41 16.59 -17.74 -0.22
C THR A 41 15.31 -17.04 -0.66
N LEU A 42 15.40 -16.17 -1.68
CA LEU A 42 14.22 -15.55 -2.27
C LEU A 42 13.26 -16.60 -2.86
N GLU A 43 13.78 -17.61 -3.57
CA GLU A 43 12.96 -18.70 -4.13
C GLU A 43 12.23 -19.49 -3.04
N GLU A 44 12.90 -19.81 -1.93
CA GLU A 44 12.25 -20.48 -0.78
C GLU A 44 11.19 -19.57 -0.12
N PHE A 45 11.45 -18.26 -0.03
CA PHE A 45 10.49 -17.28 0.47
C PHE A 45 9.24 -17.17 -0.42
N GLU A 46 9.39 -17.26 -1.74
CA GLU A 46 8.29 -17.24 -2.69
C GLU A 46 7.39 -18.47 -2.53
N ILE A 47 7.99 -19.65 -2.41
CA ILE A 47 7.26 -20.90 -2.13
C ILE A 47 6.49 -20.79 -0.80
N ILE A 48 7.11 -20.25 0.25
CA ILE A 48 6.46 -20.06 1.55
C ILE A 48 5.28 -19.09 1.43
N SER A 49 5.48 -17.97 0.73
CA SER A 49 4.48 -16.92 0.56
C SER A 49 3.28 -17.41 -0.26
N ASP A 50 3.52 -18.22 -1.31
CA ASP A 50 2.46 -18.81 -2.12
C ASP A 50 1.61 -19.79 -1.32
N GLN A 51 2.22 -20.66 -0.52
CA GLN A 51 1.49 -21.59 0.34
C GLN A 51 0.63 -20.87 1.41
N LEU A 52 1.08 -19.72 1.92
CA LEU A 52 0.34 -18.94 2.92
C LEU A 52 -0.91 -18.27 2.37
N LYS A 53 -1.06 -18.11 1.05
CA LYS A 53 -2.30 -17.61 0.41
C LYS A 53 -3.52 -18.47 0.75
N HIS A 54 -3.29 -19.75 1.03
CA HIS A 54 -4.35 -20.73 1.26
C HIS A 54 -4.46 -21.18 2.71
N ARG A 55 -3.56 -20.75 3.60
CA ARG A 55 -3.57 -21.12 5.03
C ARG A 55 -2.81 -20.11 5.89
N SER A 56 -3.34 -19.83 7.09
CA SER A 56 -2.61 -19.10 8.12
C SER A 56 -1.79 -20.05 9.00
N LEU A 57 -0.61 -19.60 9.45
CA LEU A 57 0.21 -20.34 10.42
C LEU A 57 -0.13 -19.94 11.85
N LYS A 58 -0.36 -20.92 12.72
CA LYS A 58 -0.53 -20.70 14.16
C LYS A 58 0.85 -20.59 14.79
N THR A 59 1.12 -19.50 15.51
CA THR A 59 2.46 -19.29 16.08
C THR A 59 2.53 -19.70 17.54
N LYS A 60 1.98 -18.85 18.40
CA LYS A 60 2.00 -18.93 19.85
C LYS A 60 0.81 -18.14 20.37
N VAL A 61 0.51 -18.44 21.62
CA VAL A 61 -0.35 -17.64 22.47
C VAL A 61 0.37 -16.34 22.82
N ASP A 62 -0.26 -15.19 22.61
CA ASP A 62 0.25 -13.90 23.05
C ASP A 62 0.22 -13.77 24.58
N LYS A 63 0.59 -12.60 25.10
CA LYS A 63 0.60 -12.35 26.54
C LYS A 63 -0.80 -12.38 27.18
N SER A 64 -1.86 -12.30 26.37
CA SER A 64 -3.27 -12.29 26.76
C SER A 64 -3.90 -13.68 26.77
N GLY A 65 -3.25 -14.70 26.20
CA GLY A 65 -3.87 -16.02 26.06
C GLY A 65 -4.40 -16.32 24.65
N GLU A 66 -4.27 -15.39 23.69
CA GLU A 66 -4.85 -15.52 22.35
C GLU A 66 -3.87 -16.07 21.32
N ILE A 67 -4.36 -16.93 20.43
CA ILE A 67 -3.54 -17.49 19.34
C ILE A 67 -3.27 -16.39 18.30
N VAL A 68 -2.00 -16.07 18.10
CA VAL A 68 -1.58 -15.17 17.02
C VAL A 68 -1.31 -15.98 15.76
N TYR A 69 -2.10 -15.68 14.73
CA TYR A 69 -1.90 -16.19 13.38
C TYR A 69 -0.81 -15.39 12.65
N ILE A 70 -0.15 -16.00 11.69
CA ILE A 70 0.66 -15.32 10.67
C ILE A 70 -0.04 -15.54 9.34
N ASN A 71 -0.25 -14.44 8.63
CA ASN A 71 -0.76 -14.47 7.26
C ASN A 71 0.36 -14.28 6.23
N HIS A 72 1.43 -13.54 6.58
CA HIS A 72 2.56 -13.30 5.69
C HIS A 72 3.89 -13.18 6.43
N PHE A 73 5.00 -13.29 5.69
CA PHE A 73 6.34 -12.96 6.18
C PHE A 73 6.94 -11.84 5.33
N GLU A 74 7.83 -11.04 5.92
CA GLU A 74 8.85 -10.30 5.18
C GLU A 74 10.17 -11.08 5.20
N LEU A 75 11.02 -10.89 4.19
CA LEU A 75 12.38 -11.43 4.16
C LEU A 75 13.36 -10.30 4.47
N ASP A 76 14.15 -10.43 5.53
CA ASP A 76 15.19 -9.45 5.82
C ASP A 76 16.46 -9.67 4.98
N LYS A 77 17.39 -8.72 5.03
CA LYS A 77 18.67 -8.78 4.27
C LYS A 77 19.56 -9.99 4.58
N SER A 78 19.31 -10.68 5.70
CA SER A 78 20.04 -11.89 6.09
C SER A 78 19.35 -13.17 5.64
N GLY A 79 18.19 -13.07 4.99
CA GLY A 79 17.34 -14.19 4.63
C GLY A 79 16.42 -14.64 5.76
N LYS A 80 16.29 -13.88 6.86
CA LYS A 80 15.43 -14.29 7.97
C LYS A 80 13.99 -13.90 7.71
N LEU A 81 13.07 -14.83 8.00
CA LEU A 81 11.63 -14.59 7.93
C LEU A 81 11.15 -13.76 9.12
N VAL A 82 10.56 -12.59 8.84
CA VAL A 82 9.95 -11.69 9.81
C VAL A 82 8.43 -11.86 9.74
N PRO A 83 7.76 -12.35 10.79
CA PRO A 83 6.31 -12.56 10.76
C PRO A 83 5.54 -11.25 10.66
N ILE A 84 4.55 -11.22 9.78
CA ILE A 84 3.56 -10.15 9.71
C ILE A 84 2.23 -10.69 10.29
N PRO A 85 1.76 -10.12 11.41
CA PRO A 85 0.47 -10.49 11.97
C PRO A 85 -0.67 -10.06 11.03
N PRO A 86 -1.88 -10.62 11.20
CA PRO A 86 -3.06 -10.20 10.48
C PRO A 86 -3.23 -8.68 10.54
N THR A 87 -3.56 -8.07 9.40
CA THR A 87 -3.82 -6.63 9.34
C THR A 87 -5.08 -6.31 10.15
N PRO A 88 -5.00 -5.42 11.17
CA PRO A 88 -6.19 -4.97 11.87
C PRO A 88 -7.13 -4.18 10.95
N ILE A 89 -8.44 -4.26 11.19
CA ILE A 89 -9.46 -3.57 10.37
C ILE A 89 -9.17 -2.07 10.21
N PHE A 90 -8.78 -1.37 11.28
CA PHE A 90 -8.49 0.06 11.21
C PHE A 90 -7.38 0.39 10.20
N LYS A 91 -6.42 -0.52 10.00
CA LYS A 91 -5.34 -0.35 9.03
C LYS A 91 -5.84 -0.53 7.60
N GLU A 92 -6.75 -1.47 7.36
CA GLU A 92 -7.42 -1.62 6.05
C GLU A 92 -8.26 -0.38 5.69
N VAL A 93 -8.98 0.18 6.67
CA VAL A 93 -9.76 1.41 6.48
C VAL A 93 -8.85 2.59 6.10
N ALA A 94 -7.68 2.68 6.73
CA ALA A 94 -6.67 3.68 6.40
C ALA A 94 -6.15 3.50 4.95
N VAL A 95 -5.81 2.26 4.59
CA VAL A 95 -5.36 1.87 3.24
C VAL A 95 -6.39 2.28 2.20
N VAL A 96 -7.66 1.89 2.38
CA VAL A 96 -8.77 2.22 1.47
C VAL A 96 -8.87 3.74 1.30
N LYS A 97 -8.84 4.51 2.38
CA LYS A 97 -8.97 5.97 2.31
C LYS A 97 -7.81 6.63 1.58
N ILE A 98 -6.60 6.09 1.71
CA ILE A 98 -5.41 6.60 1.03
C ILE A 98 -5.46 6.24 -0.45
N CYS A 99 -5.81 4.99 -0.78
CA CYS A 99 -6.03 4.54 -2.15
C CYS A 99 -7.07 5.40 -2.87
N THR A 100 -8.20 5.72 -2.21
CA THR A 100 -9.20 6.63 -2.79
C THR A 100 -8.58 7.98 -3.16
N GLN A 101 -7.83 8.60 -2.24
CA GLN A 101 -7.25 9.92 -2.47
C GLN A 101 -6.20 9.92 -3.60
N ILE A 102 -5.30 8.92 -3.62
CA ILE A 102 -4.29 8.81 -4.67
C ILE A 102 -4.96 8.50 -6.02
N ASN A 103 -6.00 7.65 -6.05
CA ASN A 103 -6.67 7.29 -7.30
C ASN A 103 -7.43 8.48 -7.90
N SER A 104 -8.16 9.23 -7.07
CA SER A 104 -8.83 10.46 -7.51
C SER A 104 -7.82 11.48 -8.08
N TRP A 105 -6.64 11.62 -7.46
CA TRP A 105 -5.57 12.45 -8.00
C TRP A 105 -5.01 11.89 -9.31
N ASN A 106 -4.70 10.60 -9.38
CA ASN A 106 -4.14 9.92 -10.55
C ASN A 106 -5.00 10.15 -11.81
N VAL A 107 -6.33 10.03 -11.66
CA VAL A 107 -7.31 10.30 -12.72
C VAL A 107 -7.36 11.78 -13.07
N ARG A 108 -7.49 12.67 -12.08
CA ARG A 108 -7.62 14.12 -12.30
C ARG A 108 -6.38 14.74 -12.93
N ALA A 109 -5.20 14.33 -12.48
CA ALA A 109 -3.91 14.84 -12.94
C ALA A 109 -3.42 14.13 -14.22
N GLY A 110 -4.18 13.14 -14.71
CA GLY A 110 -3.88 12.40 -15.93
C GLY A 110 -2.60 11.61 -15.92
N GLN A 111 -2.13 11.23 -14.72
CA GLN A 111 -0.90 10.47 -14.54
C GLN A 111 -1.05 9.05 -15.08
N ASN A 112 -2.26 8.49 -15.00
CA ASN A 112 -2.60 7.15 -15.50
C ASN A 112 -1.63 6.05 -15.02
N GLY A 113 -1.07 6.22 -13.82
CA GLY A 113 -0.23 5.24 -13.16
C GLY A 113 -1.07 4.10 -12.57
N VAL A 114 -0.37 3.07 -12.07
CA VAL A 114 -0.96 1.91 -11.42
C VAL A 114 -0.85 2.06 -9.91
N MET A 115 -1.88 1.64 -9.20
CA MET A 115 -1.88 1.56 -7.75
C MET A 115 -2.06 0.11 -7.33
N THR A 116 -1.31 -0.28 -6.31
CA THR A 116 -1.51 -1.56 -5.62
C THR A 116 -1.82 -1.28 -4.16
N SER A 117 -2.86 -1.94 -3.66
CA SER A 117 -3.11 -2.11 -2.23
C SER A 117 -2.90 -3.58 -1.92
N SER A 118 -2.51 -3.89 -0.68
CA SER A 118 -2.40 -5.25 -0.13
C SER A 118 -1.01 -5.92 -0.15
N GLN A 119 -0.93 -6.91 0.73
CA GLN A 119 0.22 -7.69 1.17
C GLN A 119 0.78 -8.67 0.11
N GLU A 120 0.22 -8.71 -1.09
CA GLU A 120 0.62 -9.66 -2.14
C GLU A 120 1.73 -9.11 -3.05
N GLY A 121 1.92 -7.78 -3.06
CA GLY A 121 3.04 -7.13 -3.73
C GLY A 121 4.22 -6.92 -2.79
N PHE A 122 5.32 -7.64 -3.00
CA PHE A 122 6.55 -7.40 -2.26
C PHE A 122 7.45 -6.43 -3.01
N LEU A 123 7.96 -5.44 -2.29
CA LEU A 123 9.11 -4.67 -2.73
C LEU A 123 10.35 -5.49 -2.42
N ILE A 124 11.08 -5.88 -3.47
CA ILE A 124 12.33 -6.62 -3.33
C ILE A 124 13.50 -5.70 -3.63
N GLU A 125 14.32 -5.44 -2.60
CA GLU A 125 15.53 -4.62 -2.69
C GLU A 125 16.71 -5.40 -2.12
N THR A 126 17.67 -5.78 -2.97
CA THR A 126 18.96 -6.37 -2.52
C THR A 126 18.82 -7.52 -1.52
N GLY A 127 17.95 -8.51 -1.82
CA GLY A 127 17.75 -9.69 -0.96
C GLY A 127 16.82 -9.47 0.24
N LYS A 128 16.16 -8.31 0.32
CA LYS A 128 15.08 -8.02 1.26
C LYS A 128 13.76 -8.03 0.51
N ALA A 129 12.71 -8.64 1.07
CA ALA A 129 11.34 -8.58 0.55
C ALA A 129 10.42 -7.97 1.61
N ARG A 130 9.67 -6.92 1.26
CA ARG A 130 8.77 -6.19 2.17
C ARG A 130 7.37 -6.07 1.63
N THR A 131 6.38 -6.15 2.52
CA THR A 131 4.98 -5.85 2.18
C THR A 131 4.74 -4.35 2.28
N LEU A 132 4.03 -3.80 1.29
CA LEU A 132 3.62 -2.39 1.29
C LEU A 132 2.12 -2.30 1.52
N ASP A 133 1.69 -1.27 2.24
CA ASP A 133 0.27 -1.09 2.52
C ASP A 133 -0.44 -0.47 1.30
N VAL A 134 0.21 0.51 0.68
CA VAL A 134 -0.17 1.09 -0.62
C VAL A 134 1.09 1.44 -1.40
N ALA A 135 1.08 1.17 -2.70
CA ALA A 135 2.11 1.64 -3.63
C ALA A 135 1.47 2.30 -4.85
N PHE A 136 2.17 3.31 -5.38
CA PHE A 136 1.83 3.93 -6.66
C PHE A 136 3.03 3.81 -7.60
N MET A 137 2.76 3.39 -8.83
CA MET A 137 3.74 3.26 -9.90
C MET A 137 3.33 4.17 -11.06
N PRO A 138 4.22 5.08 -11.51
CA PRO A 138 3.99 5.86 -12.71
C PRO A 138 3.75 4.96 -13.93
N LYS A 139 2.90 5.43 -14.84
CA LYS A 139 2.51 4.70 -16.06
C LYS A 139 3.70 4.16 -16.85
N GLU A 140 4.72 4.99 -17.05
CA GLU A 140 5.91 4.61 -17.81
C GLU A 140 6.77 3.59 -17.05
N THR A 141 6.80 3.62 -15.71
CA THR A 141 7.44 2.56 -14.92
C THR A 141 6.71 1.23 -15.13
N TYR A 142 5.38 1.24 -15.00
CA TYR A 142 4.56 0.04 -15.14
C TYR A 142 4.67 -0.58 -16.56
N ARG A 143 4.64 0.24 -17.61
CA ARG A 143 4.76 -0.23 -19.00
C ARG A 143 6.11 -0.85 -19.35
N ASN A 144 7.14 -0.52 -18.57
CA ASN A 144 8.50 -1.02 -18.78
C ASN A 144 8.83 -2.22 -17.87
N LEU A 145 7.85 -2.75 -17.12
CA LEU A 145 8.04 -3.98 -16.36
C LEU A 145 8.25 -5.16 -17.31
N THR A 146 9.18 -6.04 -16.96
CA THR A 146 9.29 -7.35 -17.60
C THR A 146 8.13 -8.24 -17.15
N VAL A 147 7.86 -9.31 -17.92
CA VAL A 147 6.84 -10.32 -17.53
C VAL A 147 7.10 -10.87 -16.12
N GLU A 148 8.37 -11.06 -15.77
CA GLU A 148 8.78 -11.51 -14.43
C GLU A 148 8.42 -10.49 -13.35
N GLN A 149 8.67 -9.20 -13.58
CA GLN A 149 8.34 -8.11 -12.65
C GLN A 149 6.83 -7.82 -12.55
N ASP A 150 6.07 -8.10 -13.60
CA ASP A 150 4.61 -7.95 -13.60
C ASP A 150 3.92 -9.15 -12.90
N SER A 151 4.50 -10.34 -13.01
CA SER A 151 3.92 -11.59 -12.46
C SER A 151 4.32 -11.84 -11.00
N TYR A 152 5.54 -11.49 -10.63
CA TYR A 152 6.13 -11.82 -9.33
C TYR A 152 6.88 -10.61 -8.80
N PHE A 153 6.20 -9.86 -7.94
CA PHE A 153 6.81 -8.84 -7.08
C PHE A 153 7.40 -7.63 -7.82
N VAL A 154 7.46 -6.52 -7.09
CA VAL A 154 8.15 -5.31 -7.53
C VAL A 154 9.66 -5.53 -7.31
N LEU A 155 10.27 -6.36 -8.18
CA LEU A 155 11.69 -6.72 -8.14
C LEU A 155 12.59 -5.54 -8.54
N ASN A 156 13.47 -5.14 -7.61
CA ASN A 156 14.54 -4.17 -7.81
C ASN A 156 14.10 -2.80 -8.32
N ILE A 157 12.93 -2.32 -7.89
CA ILE A 157 12.49 -0.98 -8.22
C ILE A 157 12.86 -0.05 -7.05
N SER A 158 13.51 1.08 -7.33
CA SER A 158 13.99 2.03 -6.32
C SER A 158 12.90 2.95 -5.80
N VAL A 159 12.77 3.11 -4.48
CA VAL A 159 11.76 3.99 -3.89
C VAL A 159 12.21 5.45 -3.82
N GLU A 160 11.49 6.35 -4.48
CA GLU A 160 11.68 7.80 -4.47
C GLU A 160 11.05 8.51 -3.27
N LEU A 161 9.82 8.16 -2.89
CA LEU A 161 9.08 8.79 -1.77
C LEU A 161 8.43 7.70 -0.93
N ASP A 162 8.65 7.70 0.38
CA ASP A 162 7.98 6.82 1.32
C ASP A 162 7.38 7.60 2.50
N TRP A 163 6.11 7.36 2.81
CA TRP A 163 5.47 7.91 4.01
C TRP A 163 5.25 6.82 5.03
N LEU A 164 5.52 7.12 6.28
CA LEU A 164 5.18 6.29 7.39
C LEU A 164 4.19 7.02 8.29
N ILE A 165 2.93 6.58 8.30
CA ILE A 165 1.83 7.26 8.99
C ILE A 165 1.37 6.39 10.15
N ASP A 166 1.46 6.91 11.37
CA ASP A 166 0.86 6.34 12.58
C ASP A 166 -0.31 7.25 13.03
N PRO A 167 -1.54 6.95 12.59
CA PRO A 167 -2.71 7.77 12.90
C PRO A 167 -3.20 7.65 14.35
N ILE A 168 -2.65 6.71 15.13
CA ILE A 168 -2.99 6.53 16.54
C ILE A 168 -2.15 7.47 17.39
N ASN A 169 -0.86 7.57 17.07
CA ASN A 169 0.09 8.39 17.81
C ASN A 169 0.32 9.78 17.18
N ASP A 170 -0.38 10.09 16.09
CA ASP A 170 -0.19 11.32 15.30
C ASP A 170 1.26 11.53 14.83
N GLU A 171 1.96 10.43 14.52
CA GLU A 171 3.34 10.47 14.02
C GLU A 171 3.37 10.27 12.52
N ILE A 172 4.20 11.06 11.84
CA ILE A 172 4.49 10.89 10.42
C ILE A 172 5.99 10.97 10.18
N TRP A 173 6.51 10.03 9.39
CA TRP A 173 7.85 10.11 8.84
C TRP A 173 7.81 10.15 7.32
N VAL A 174 8.61 11.02 6.73
CA VAL A 174 8.76 11.14 5.28
C VAL A 174 10.17 10.74 4.91
N TYR A 175 10.26 9.74 4.06
CA TYR A 175 11.49 9.26 3.45
C TYR A 175 11.50 9.73 1.99
N LYS A 176 12.61 10.32 1.54
CA LYS A 176 12.77 10.71 0.14
C LYS A 176 14.16 10.32 -0.34
N GLN A 177 14.23 9.62 -1.46
CA GLN A 177 15.49 9.31 -2.11
C GLN A 177 15.91 10.47 -3.00
N ASN A 178 17.19 10.83 -2.92
CA ASN A 178 17.80 11.73 -3.88
C ASN A 178 18.22 10.95 -5.12
N LEU A 179 17.55 11.22 -6.24
CA LEU A 179 17.78 10.52 -7.51
C LEU A 179 19.19 10.71 -8.09
N THR A 180 19.96 11.70 -7.63
CA THR A 180 21.30 11.99 -8.13
C THR A 180 22.37 11.11 -7.48
N ASN A 181 22.23 10.81 -6.19
CA ASN A 181 23.23 10.06 -5.41
C ASN A 181 22.69 8.79 -4.74
N GLY A 182 21.39 8.52 -4.85
CA GLY A 182 20.72 7.36 -4.25
C GLY A 182 20.51 7.46 -2.73
N ASN A 183 20.95 8.54 -2.07
CA ASN A 183 20.83 8.68 -0.63
C ASN A 183 19.37 8.88 -0.22
N VAL A 184 18.94 8.17 0.82
CA VAL A 184 17.61 8.31 1.41
C VAL A 184 17.67 9.26 2.61
N PHE A 185 16.85 10.29 2.58
CA PHE A 185 16.65 11.21 3.69
C PHE A 185 15.37 10.83 4.42
N CYS A 186 15.44 10.78 5.75
CA CYS A 186 14.28 10.61 6.62
C CYS A 186 14.07 11.87 7.44
N ARG A 187 12.83 12.33 7.54
CA ARG A 187 12.44 13.40 8.46
C ARG A 187 11.16 13.05 9.18
N HIS A 188 11.10 13.44 10.46
CA HIS A 188 9.84 13.54 11.17
C HIS A 188 9.04 14.71 10.61
N SER A 189 7.73 14.52 10.44
CA SER A 189 6.81 15.55 10.00
C SER A 189 5.79 15.82 11.10
N ASP A 190 5.41 17.08 11.25
CA ASP A 190 4.25 17.44 12.07
C ASP A 190 2.99 16.78 11.50
N TRP A 191 2.01 16.54 12.38
CA TRP A 191 0.72 15.98 12.00
C TRP A 191 -0.05 16.96 11.10
N GLY A 192 -0.13 16.64 9.82
CA GLY A 192 -0.74 17.51 8.82
C GLY A 192 -0.79 16.86 7.45
N ASP A 193 -1.41 17.55 6.50
CA ASP A 193 -1.50 17.07 5.13
C ASP A 193 -0.10 16.90 4.51
N LEU A 194 0.13 15.76 3.83
CA LEU A 194 1.43 15.45 3.22
C LEU A 194 1.47 15.87 1.76
N ASP A 195 2.47 16.67 1.41
CA ASP A 195 2.70 17.13 0.05
C ASP A 195 3.48 16.09 -0.77
N GLY A 196 2.96 15.77 -1.94
CA GLY A 196 3.58 14.85 -2.90
C GLY A 196 4.86 15.38 -3.56
N GLY A 197 5.08 16.70 -3.49
CA GLY A 197 6.20 17.38 -4.12
C GLY A 197 6.31 17.08 -5.62
N ASP A 198 7.56 17.00 -6.10
CA ASP A 198 7.84 16.69 -7.50
C ASP A 198 7.53 15.22 -7.85
N THR A 199 7.50 14.34 -6.85
CA THR A 199 7.27 12.90 -7.04
C THR A 199 5.80 12.60 -7.34
N LEU A 200 4.88 13.34 -6.72
CA LEU A 200 3.45 13.32 -7.03
C LEU A 200 2.96 14.77 -7.25
N PRO A 201 3.18 15.35 -8.44
CA PRO A 201 2.92 16.76 -8.70
C PRO A 201 1.49 17.19 -8.35
N GLY A 202 1.38 18.17 -7.47
CA GLY A 202 0.10 18.74 -7.03
C GLY A 202 -0.76 17.80 -6.16
N PHE A 203 -0.25 16.63 -5.79
CA PHE A 203 -0.92 15.76 -4.84
C PHE A 203 -0.71 16.23 -3.41
N LYS A 204 -1.77 16.15 -2.60
CA LYS A 204 -1.71 16.37 -1.17
C LYS A 204 -2.58 15.35 -0.46
N LEU A 205 -1.95 14.47 0.33
CA LEU A 205 -2.68 13.49 1.13
C LEU A 205 -3.33 14.19 2.32
N LYS A 206 -4.65 14.12 2.41
CA LYS A 206 -5.43 14.67 3.53
C LYS A 206 -5.42 13.67 4.68
N VAL A 207 -4.44 13.79 5.56
CA VAL A 207 -4.22 12.83 6.66
C VAL A 207 -5.37 12.83 7.66
N TRP A 208 -6.03 13.99 7.87
CA TRP A 208 -7.22 14.05 8.71
C TRP A 208 -8.36 13.14 8.22
N LYS A 209 -8.52 12.95 6.90
CA LYS A 209 -9.54 12.04 6.34
C LYS A 209 -9.26 10.58 6.70
N VAL A 210 -7.98 10.21 6.80
CA VAL A 210 -7.54 8.88 7.22
C VAL A 210 -7.88 8.66 8.69
N LYS A 211 -7.55 9.65 9.55
CA LYS A 211 -7.85 9.59 10.99
C LYS A 211 -9.36 9.52 11.27
N VAL A 212 -10.16 10.36 10.62
CA VAL A 212 -11.63 10.33 10.77
C VAL A 212 -12.20 8.99 10.37
N ALA A 213 -11.75 8.40 9.25
CA ALA A 213 -12.23 7.09 8.81
C ALA A 213 -11.94 5.99 9.83
N ILE A 214 -10.74 6.01 10.43
CA ILE A 214 -10.38 5.07 11.50
C ILE A 214 -11.25 5.27 12.75
N LEU A 215 -11.51 6.52 13.14
CA LEU A 215 -12.27 6.82 14.36
C LEU A 215 -13.77 6.55 14.21
N GLN A 216 -14.36 6.72 13.02
CA GLN A 216 -15.77 6.42 12.76
C GLN A 216 -16.10 4.94 12.95
N GLU A 217 -15.18 4.04 12.60
CA GLU A 217 -15.33 2.61 12.86
C GLU A 217 -15.18 2.24 14.35
N LEU A 218 -14.58 3.12 15.15
CA LEU A 218 -14.40 2.93 16.60
C LEU A 218 -15.56 3.51 17.42
N SER A 219 -16.45 4.28 16.80
CA SER A 219 -17.66 4.80 17.44
C SER A 219 -18.86 3.92 17.10
N GLU A 220 -19.52 3.36 18.12
CA GLU A 220 -20.87 2.80 17.97
C GLU A 220 -21.80 3.93 17.53
N SER A 221 -22.29 3.86 16.30
CA SER A 221 -23.11 4.91 15.70
C SER A 221 -24.51 4.94 16.32
N GLU A 222 -24.82 6.03 17.04
CA GLU A 222 -26.21 6.43 17.28
C GLU A 222 -26.83 6.93 15.97
N PRO A 223 -28.06 6.54 15.63
CA PRO A 223 -28.72 7.00 14.41
C PRO A 223 -29.02 8.50 14.53
N SER A 224 -28.39 9.31 13.68
CA SER A 224 -28.76 10.71 13.55
C SER A 224 -30.03 10.82 12.70
N GLU A 225 -31.16 11.08 13.34
CA GLU A 225 -32.33 11.65 12.68
C GLU A 225 -32.02 13.10 12.28
N SER A 226 -32.04 13.39 10.98
CA SER A 226 -32.35 14.74 10.52
C SER A 226 -33.04 14.68 9.16
N GLY A 227 -34.36 14.91 9.18
CA GLY A 227 -35.12 15.23 8.00
C GLY A 227 -34.76 16.64 7.54
N ASP A 228 -34.06 16.75 6.42
CA ASP A 228 -34.03 17.96 5.61
C ASP A 228 -33.88 17.52 4.14
N GLU A 229 -34.77 17.98 3.26
CA GLU A 229 -34.72 17.72 1.82
C GLU A 229 -33.56 18.50 1.18
N ASN A 230 -32.32 18.14 1.54
CA ASN A 230 -31.13 18.73 0.95
C ASN A 230 -30.90 18.17 -0.45
N THR A 231 -31.51 18.80 -1.46
CA THR A 231 -31.16 18.51 -2.85
C THR A 231 -29.77 19.05 -3.16
N HIS A 232 -28.96 18.24 -3.85
CA HIS A 232 -27.57 18.51 -4.18
C HIS A 232 -27.44 18.77 -5.70
N PRO A 233 -27.41 20.03 -6.16
CA PRO A 233 -27.29 20.36 -7.58
C PRO A 233 -25.85 20.20 -8.11
N CYS A 234 -25.71 19.62 -9.30
CA CYS A 234 -24.48 19.65 -10.08
C CYS A 234 -24.35 20.99 -10.81
N HIS A 235 -23.35 21.79 -10.46
CA HIS A 235 -23.14 23.09 -11.10
C HIS A 235 -22.60 23.01 -12.55
N LEU A 236 -22.26 21.82 -13.04
CA LEU A 236 -21.71 21.61 -14.39
C LEU A 236 -22.79 21.26 -15.42
N CYS A 237 -23.89 20.61 -15.01
CA CYS A 237 -25.01 20.24 -15.90
C CYS A 237 -26.40 20.56 -15.34
N LEU A 238 -26.48 21.13 -14.13
CA LEU A 238 -27.71 21.53 -13.44
C LEU A 238 -28.65 20.39 -13.05
N GLN A 239 -28.22 19.13 -13.14
CA GLN A 239 -28.95 17.99 -12.54
C GLN A 239 -28.94 18.08 -11.01
N THR A 240 -30.02 17.64 -10.36
CA THR A 240 -30.17 17.64 -8.91
C THR A 240 -30.26 16.21 -8.38
N PHE A 241 -29.63 15.97 -7.23
CA PHE A 241 -29.56 14.66 -6.59
C PHE A 241 -30.15 14.73 -5.19
N SER A 242 -30.83 13.68 -4.76
CA SER A 242 -31.42 13.57 -3.42
C SER A 242 -30.37 13.35 -2.33
N GLU A 243 -29.22 12.77 -2.70
CA GLU A 243 -28.14 12.43 -1.79
C GLU A 243 -26.81 12.89 -2.36
N LEU A 244 -25.90 13.33 -1.49
CA LEU A 244 -24.59 13.85 -1.88
C LEU A 244 -23.75 12.78 -2.61
N CYS A 245 -23.91 11.51 -2.25
CA CYS A 245 -23.21 10.41 -2.91
C CYS A 245 -23.55 10.30 -4.40
N TYR A 246 -24.83 10.44 -4.78
CA TYR A 246 -25.24 10.40 -6.18
C TYR A 246 -24.72 11.61 -6.97
N LEU A 247 -24.63 12.79 -6.35
CA LEU A 247 -23.96 13.93 -6.97
C LEU A 247 -22.46 13.63 -7.22
N ILE A 248 -21.77 13.00 -6.26
CA ILE A 248 -20.35 12.63 -6.42
C ILE A 248 -20.18 11.63 -7.57
N GLU A 249 -20.98 10.56 -7.62
CA GLU A 249 -20.95 9.56 -8.70
C GLU A 249 -21.18 10.21 -10.07
N HIS A 250 -22.19 11.08 -10.17
CA HIS A 250 -22.48 11.82 -11.39
C HIS A 250 -21.30 12.71 -11.83
N LEU A 251 -20.69 13.45 -10.90
CA LEU A 251 -19.51 14.28 -11.21
C LEU A 251 -18.36 13.41 -11.73
N GLU A 252 -18.13 12.24 -11.15
CA GLU A 252 -17.08 11.33 -11.60
C GLU A 252 -17.35 10.78 -13.00
N ASP A 253 -18.55 10.27 -13.28
CA ASP A 253 -18.84 9.64 -14.56
C ASP A 253 -19.03 10.66 -15.70
N ASP A 254 -19.84 11.68 -15.46
CA ASP A 254 -20.29 12.57 -16.54
C ASP A 254 -19.36 13.76 -16.77
N HIS A 255 -18.63 14.18 -15.75
CA HIS A 255 -17.82 15.40 -15.82
C HIS A 255 -16.31 15.14 -15.72
N VAL A 256 -15.90 14.08 -15.03
CA VAL A 256 -14.49 13.66 -14.98
C VAL A 256 -14.21 12.64 -16.09
N ARG A 257 -14.85 11.46 -16.11
CA ARG A 257 -14.53 10.36 -17.04
C ARG A 257 -14.89 10.65 -18.51
N LYS A 258 -16.06 11.21 -18.83
CA LYS A 258 -16.43 11.50 -20.24
C LYS A 258 -15.55 12.54 -20.93
N LYS A 259 -14.97 13.48 -20.17
CA LYS A 259 -13.97 14.45 -20.68
C LYS A 259 -12.67 13.78 -21.15
N TRP A 260 -12.38 12.58 -20.68
CA TRP A 260 -11.21 11.79 -21.07
C TRP A 260 -11.41 11.06 -22.40
N ILE A 261 -12.57 10.44 -22.61
CA ILE A 261 -12.88 9.68 -23.83
C ILE A 261 -12.93 10.59 -25.07
N SER A 262 -13.30 11.86 -24.89
CA SER A 262 -13.38 12.85 -25.97
C SER A 262 -12.05 13.54 -26.32
N ARG A 263 -10.96 13.21 -25.61
CA ARG A 263 -9.61 13.80 -25.79
C ARG A 263 -8.55 12.79 -26.23
N GLY A 264 -8.88 11.49 -26.29
CA GLY A 264 -8.05 10.44 -26.90
C GLY A 264 -8.49 10.16 -28.33
#